data_AF-A0A1J3D005-F1
#
_entry.id   AF-A0A1J3D005-F1
#
_cell.length_a   1.000
_cell.length_b   1.000
_cell.length_c   1.000
_cell.angle_alpha   90.00
_cell.angle_beta   90.00
_cell.angle_gamma   90.00
#
_symmetry.space_group_name_H-M   'P 1'
#
loop_
_entity.id
_entity.type
_entity.pdbx_description
1 polymer ?
#
loop_
_entity_poly.entity_id
_entity_poly.type
_entity_poly.pdbx_seq_one_letter_code
_entity_poly.pdbx_strand_id
1 'polypeptide(L)'
;FYDDKGWPRVMKLKDWPQTKTFKENLPRHSEEFLCSLPLKQYTHPCDGPLNLAVKLPEDCLKPDMGPKTYVAYGFPQELGRGDSVTKLHCDMSDAVNVLTHICEVPIKDEQKPNIDELKEKHAKQDLKELFSSVSDYKEKMEILEKTCDEEVKNLATDGGALWDIFRRE
;
A
#
# COMPACT_ATOMS: atom_id res chain seq x y z
N PHE A 1 17.95 0.62 7.85
CA PHE A 1 16.68 0.14 7.29
C PHE A 1 16.40 -1.33 7.57
N TYR A 2 17.27 -2.05 8.28
CA TYR A 2 17.04 -3.44 8.66
C TYR A 2 16.81 -3.53 10.18
N ASP A 3 16.19 -4.61 10.63
CA ASP A 3 16.15 -4.96 12.05
C ASP A 3 17.43 -5.68 12.52
N ASP A 4 17.44 -6.07 13.80
CA ASP A 4 18.59 -6.69 14.45
C ASP A 4 18.92 -8.09 13.88
N LYS A 5 18.03 -8.66 13.06
CA LYS A 5 18.22 -9.93 12.33
C LYS A 5 18.60 -9.71 10.87
N GLY A 6 18.64 -8.47 10.40
CA GLY A 6 18.88 -8.15 9.00
C GLY A 6 17.65 -8.29 8.12
N TRP A 7 16.44 -8.34 8.69
CA TRP A 7 15.19 -8.26 7.93
C TRP A 7 14.90 -6.80 7.56
N PRO A 8 14.55 -6.49 6.30
CA PRO A 8 14.31 -5.12 5.88
C PRO A 8 13.01 -4.59 6.50
N ARG A 9 13.04 -3.34 6.97
CA ARG A 9 11.90 -2.67 7.58
C ARG A 9 11.20 -1.78 6.57
N VAL A 10 9.88 -1.95 6.48
CA VAL A 10 9.00 -1.07 5.70
C VAL A 10 8.58 0.11 6.56
N MET A 11 8.86 1.33 6.11
CA MET A 11 8.44 2.57 6.78
C MET A 11 7.39 3.28 5.93
N LYS A 12 6.38 3.86 6.59
CA LYS A 12 5.34 4.66 5.96
C LYS A 12 5.14 5.97 6.71
N LEU A 13 5.22 7.08 5.98
CA LEU A 13 4.71 8.37 6.39
C LEU A 13 3.25 8.46 5.95
N LYS A 14 2.36 8.56 6.93
CA LYS A 14 0.90 8.57 6.73
C LYS A 14 0.33 9.95 7.08
N ASP A 15 -0.65 10.40 6.31
CA ASP A 15 -1.50 11.56 6.63
C ASP A 15 -0.68 12.84 6.88
N TRP A 16 0.35 13.05 6.07
CA TRP A 16 1.12 14.29 6.11
C TRP A 16 0.55 15.29 5.09
N PRO A 17 0.42 16.58 5.42
CA PRO A 17 0.68 17.22 6.72
C PRO A 17 -0.45 17.03 7.76
N GLN A 18 -0.10 16.89 9.05
CA GLN A 18 -1.05 16.54 10.12
C GLN A 18 -1.89 17.71 10.67
N THR A 19 -1.41 18.95 10.56
CA THR A 19 -1.99 20.11 11.30
C THR A 19 -2.40 21.30 10.44
N LYS A 20 -1.84 21.39 9.23
CA LYS A 20 -2.09 22.45 8.26
C LYS A 20 -2.58 21.80 6.98
N THR A 21 -3.40 22.49 6.20
CA THR A 21 -3.88 21.91 4.93
C THR A 21 -2.69 21.66 3.98
N PHE A 22 -2.81 20.66 3.09
CA PHE A 22 -1.78 20.42 2.07
C PHE A 22 -1.49 21.69 1.25
N LYS A 23 -2.53 22.48 0.97
CA LYS A 23 -2.45 23.77 0.29
C LYS A 23 -1.65 24.82 1.05
N GLU A 24 -1.76 24.87 2.38
CA GLU A 24 -0.98 25.81 3.21
C GLU A 24 0.51 25.48 3.22
N ASN A 25 0.87 24.19 3.22
CA ASN A 25 2.27 23.77 3.28
C ASN A 25 2.93 23.73 1.90
N LEU A 26 2.21 23.24 0.89
CA LEU A 26 2.71 23.01 -0.46
C LEU A 26 1.72 23.53 -1.52
N PRO A 27 1.51 24.86 -1.63
CA PRO A 27 0.46 25.43 -2.47
C PRO A 27 0.59 25.04 -3.95
N ARG A 28 1.82 25.03 -4.48
CA ARG A 28 2.08 24.62 -5.86
C ARG A 28 1.72 23.15 -6.11
N HIS A 29 2.17 22.24 -5.24
CA HIS A 29 1.88 20.82 -5.37
C HIS A 29 0.39 20.55 -5.20
N SER A 30 -0.29 21.31 -4.34
CA SER A 30 -1.75 21.21 -4.18
C SER A 30 -2.46 21.52 -5.49
N GLU A 31 -2.06 22.59 -6.18
CA GLU A 31 -2.67 22.97 -7.46
C GLU A 31 -2.37 21.94 -8.56
N GLU A 32 -1.12 21.49 -8.66
CA GLU A 32 -0.71 20.44 -9.61
C GLU A 32 -1.48 19.13 -9.35
N PHE A 33 -1.65 18.74 -8.08
CA PHE A 33 -2.45 17.58 -7.71
C PHE A 33 -3.91 17.71 -8.15
N LEU A 34 -4.57 18.84 -7.83
CA LEU A 34 -5.96 19.09 -8.25
C LEU A 34 -6.10 19.09 -9.78
N CYS A 35 -5.13 19.67 -10.49
CA CYS A 35 -5.06 19.63 -11.95
C CYS A 35 -4.90 18.20 -12.50
N SER A 36 -4.21 17.33 -11.78
CA SER A 36 -3.98 15.93 -12.19
C SER A 36 -5.15 14.99 -11.92
N LEU A 37 -6.15 15.41 -11.11
CA LEU A 37 -7.26 14.54 -10.74
C LEU A 37 -8.04 14.06 -11.99
N PRO A 38 -8.24 12.74 -12.14
CA PRO A 38 -9.09 12.18 -13.17
C PRO A 38 -10.57 12.38 -12.82
N LEU A 39 -11.46 12.31 -13.82
CA LEU A 39 -12.91 12.36 -13.60
C LEU A 39 -13.37 13.54 -12.73
N LYS A 40 -12.87 14.75 -13.03
CA LYS A 40 -13.06 15.97 -12.22
C LYS A 40 -14.52 16.31 -11.89
N GLN A 41 -15.47 15.80 -12.67
CA GLN A 41 -16.90 15.91 -12.37
C GLN A 41 -17.27 15.32 -11.00
N TYR A 42 -16.57 14.26 -10.57
CA TYR A 42 -16.75 13.57 -9.29
C TYR A 42 -15.64 13.91 -8.28
N THR A 43 -14.41 14.13 -8.74
CA THR A 43 -13.25 14.22 -7.84
C THR A 43 -12.84 15.65 -7.48
N HIS A 44 -13.24 16.67 -8.25
CA HIS A 44 -12.83 18.04 -7.96
C HIS A 44 -13.54 18.54 -6.69
N PRO A 45 -12.80 19.06 -5.68
CA PRO A 45 -13.35 19.38 -4.37
C PRO A 45 -14.11 20.71 -4.33
N CYS A 46 -14.06 21.50 -5.40
CA CYS A 46 -14.75 22.80 -5.49
C CYS A 46 -15.69 22.92 -6.69
N ASP A 47 -15.37 22.22 -7.79
CA ASP A 47 -16.03 22.42 -9.10
C ASP A 47 -16.58 21.12 -9.68
N GLY A 48 -16.63 20.04 -8.88
CA GLY A 48 -17.20 18.77 -9.30
C GLY A 48 -18.73 18.82 -9.24
N PRO A 49 -19.47 18.95 -10.35
CA PRO A 49 -20.94 18.99 -10.32
C PRO A 49 -21.58 17.73 -9.74
N LEU A 50 -20.90 16.58 -9.81
CA LEU A 50 -21.36 15.29 -9.30
C LEU A 50 -20.71 14.93 -7.96
N ASN A 51 -19.82 15.79 -7.44
CA ASN A 51 -19.26 15.64 -6.11
C ASN A 51 -20.23 16.22 -5.07
N LEU A 52 -20.97 15.34 -4.38
CA LEU A 52 -21.96 15.77 -3.38
C LEU A 52 -21.34 16.59 -2.24
N ALA A 53 -20.07 16.39 -1.89
CA ALA A 53 -19.40 17.15 -0.84
C ALA A 53 -19.33 18.66 -1.13
N VAL A 54 -19.31 19.03 -2.42
CA VAL A 54 -19.33 20.44 -2.89
C VAL A 54 -20.70 21.08 -2.65
N LYS A 55 -21.77 20.28 -2.62
CA LYS A 55 -23.15 20.75 -2.48
C LYS A 55 -23.66 20.73 -1.04
N LEU A 56 -22.91 20.13 -0.12
CA LEU A 56 -23.27 20.10 1.29
C LEU A 56 -23.13 21.51 1.93
N PRO A 57 -24.10 21.92 2.77
CA PRO A 57 -24.02 23.16 3.56
C PRO A 57 -22.73 23.25 4.38
N GLU A 58 -22.30 24.48 4.70
CA GLU A 58 -21.07 24.72 5.48
C GLU A 58 -21.17 24.23 6.92
N ASP A 59 -22.37 24.23 7.49
CA ASP A 59 -22.69 23.77 8.84
C ASP A 59 -22.84 22.23 8.95
N CYS A 60 -22.74 21.52 7.82
CA CYS A 60 -22.78 20.07 7.81
C CYS A 60 -21.41 19.48 8.20
N LEU A 61 -21.43 18.38 8.96
CA LEU A 61 -20.23 17.58 9.24
C LEU A 61 -19.77 16.90 7.93
N LYS A 62 -18.83 17.53 7.24
CA LYS A 62 -18.19 16.93 6.07
C LYS A 62 -17.15 15.90 6.53
N PRO A 63 -17.09 14.71 5.92
CA PRO A 63 -15.94 13.84 6.10
C PRO A 63 -14.66 14.58 5.68
N ASP A 64 -13.52 14.15 6.21
CA ASP A 64 -12.23 14.71 5.82
C ASP A 64 -11.91 14.35 4.37
N MET A 65 -12.30 15.25 3.45
CA MET A 65 -12.15 15.12 2.00
C MET A 65 -10.84 15.75 1.48
N GLY A 66 -9.95 16.19 2.37
CA GLY A 66 -8.68 16.80 1.97
C GLY A 66 -7.74 15.77 1.33
N PRO A 67 -6.84 16.21 0.43
CA PRO A 67 -5.82 15.33 -0.10
C PRO A 67 -4.94 14.81 1.04
N LYS A 68 -4.76 13.49 1.11
CA LYS A 68 -3.85 12.83 2.04
C LYS A 68 -2.63 12.35 1.29
N THR A 69 -1.45 12.72 1.76
CA THR A 69 -0.19 12.23 1.19
C THR A 69 0.30 11.01 1.95
N TYR A 70 0.65 9.97 1.19
CA TYR A 70 1.30 8.77 1.69
C TYR A 70 2.65 8.61 1.01
N VAL A 71 3.70 8.42 1.80
CA VAL A 71 5.03 8.08 1.30
C VAL A 71 5.47 6.82 2.02
N ALA A 72 5.77 5.77 1.28
CA ALA A 72 6.18 4.50 1.86
C ALA A 72 7.32 3.87 1.08
N TYR A 73 8.16 3.13 1.78
CA TYR A 73 9.04 2.15 1.12
C TYR A 73 8.23 0.93 0.71
N GLY A 74 8.75 0.18 -0.25
CA GLY A 74 8.20 -1.11 -0.68
C GLY A 74 9.31 -2.00 -1.22
N PHE A 75 8.95 -3.24 -1.54
CA PHE A 75 9.87 -4.20 -2.15
C PHE A 75 9.35 -4.60 -3.53
N PRO A 76 10.25 -4.80 -4.53
CA PRO A 76 9.86 -5.26 -5.85
C PRO A 76 9.34 -6.71 -5.85
N GLN A 77 9.69 -7.48 -4.83
CA GLN A 77 9.25 -8.86 -4.62
C GLN A 77 8.57 -8.94 -3.26
N GLU A 78 7.50 -9.72 -3.16
CA GLU A 78 6.90 -10.04 -1.87
C GLU A 78 7.85 -10.92 -1.06
N LEU A 79 8.18 -10.47 0.15
CA LEU A 79 8.93 -11.21 1.17
C LEU A 79 7.99 -11.99 2.12
N GLY A 80 6.68 -11.83 1.96
CA GLY A 80 5.59 -12.47 2.71
C GLY A 80 5.25 -11.76 4.02
N ARG A 81 6.24 -11.51 4.87
CA ARG A 81 5.99 -11.05 6.25
C ARG A 81 6.24 -9.55 6.44
N GLY A 82 5.15 -8.80 6.55
CA GLY A 82 5.18 -7.37 6.91
C GLY A 82 5.38 -6.43 5.73
N ASP A 83 5.12 -6.89 4.51
CA ASP A 83 5.38 -6.11 3.29
C ASP A 83 4.24 -5.16 2.88
N SER A 84 3.06 -5.30 3.49
CA SER A 84 1.93 -4.42 3.18
C SER A 84 2.05 -3.06 3.88
N VAL A 85 2.17 -2.00 3.08
CA VAL A 85 2.20 -0.60 3.54
C VAL A 85 0.83 -0.08 3.97
N THR A 86 -0.24 -0.66 3.41
CA THR A 86 -1.62 -0.33 3.73
C THR A 86 -2.35 -1.64 3.99
N LYS A 87 -2.84 -1.82 5.22
CA LYS A 87 -3.62 -2.99 5.58
C LYS A 87 -4.99 -2.94 4.91
N LEU A 88 -5.58 -4.12 4.70
CA LEU A 88 -6.95 -4.24 4.19
C LEU A 88 -7.91 -3.43 5.07
N HIS A 89 -8.68 -2.55 4.45
CA HIS A 89 -9.69 -1.73 5.10
C HIS A 89 -10.80 -1.37 4.10
N CYS A 90 -11.91 -0.86 4.62
CA CYS A 90 -12.97 -0.27 3.82
C CYS A 90 -12.95 1.24 4.03
N ASP A 91 -12.90 2.00 2.95
CA ASP A 91 -13.06 3.45 3.01
C ASP A 91 -14.51 3.82 3.33
N MET A 92 -14.69 4.91 4.06
CA MET A 92 -16.01 5.42 4.46
C MET A 92 -16.69 6.27 3.38
N SER A 93 -15.93 6.67 2.35
CA SER A 93 -16.38 7.48 1.23
C SER A 93 -15.67 7.05 -0.05
N ASP A 94 -16.16 7.52 -1.19
CA ASP A 94 -15.43 7.37 -2.45
C ASP A 94 -14.05 8.03 -2.35
N ALA A 95 -13.04 7.38 -2.92
CA ALA A 95 -11.65 7.83 -2.88
C ALA A 95 -10.99 7.68 -4.25
N VAL A 96 -10.03 8.56 -4.52
CA VAL A 96 -9.13 8.48 -5.68
C VAL A 96 -7.69 8.51 -5.18
N ASN A 97 -6.92 7.50 -5.56
CA ASN A 97 -5.49 7.41 -5.25
C ASN A 97 -4.70 7.67 -6.53
N VAL A 98 -3.74 8.59 -6.46
CA VAL A 98 -2.86 8.93 -7.59
C VAL A 98 -1.42 8.65 -7.17
N LEU A 99 -0.75 7.74 -7.88
CA LEU A 99 0.67 7.48 -7.68
C LEU A 99 1.48 8.54 -8.43
N THR A 100 2.08 9.48 -7.70
CA THR A 100 2.75 10.65 -8.28
C THR A 100 4.26 10.50 -8.40
N HIS A 101 4.87 9.58 -7.65
CA HIS A 101 6.32 9.40 -7.63
C HIS A 101 6.70 7.96 -7.27
N ILE A 102 7.72 7.45 -7.95
CA ILE A 102 8.39 6.18 -7.67
C ILE A 102 9.89 6.45 -7.70
N CYS A 103 10.63 5.89 -6.74
CA CYS A 103 12.09 5.96 -6.72
C CYS A 103 12.63 4.60 -6.26
N GLU A 104 13.47 3.98 -7.10
CA GLU A 104 14.09 2.71 -6.77
C GLU A 104 15.22 2.92 -5.75
N VAL A 105 15.19 2.11 -4.69
CA VAL A 105 16.26 2.04 -3.70
C VAL A 105 16.73 0.58 -3.65
N PRO A 106 17.83 0.22 -4.32
CA PRO A 106 18.24 -1.16 -4.45
C PRO A 106 18.72 -1.75 -3.12
N ILE A 107 18.34 -3.00 -2.85
CA ILE A 107 18.93 -3.79 -1.77
C ILE A 107 20.33 -4.19 -2.19
N LYS A 108 21.32 -3.94 -1.32
CA LYS A 108 22.71 -4.32 -1.56
C LYS A 108 22.85 -5.82 -1.75
N ASP A 109 23.67 -6.24 -2.71
CA ASP A 109 23.85 -7.66 -3.04
C ASP A 109 24.33 -8.49 -1.85
N GLU A 110 25.12 -7.92 -0.93
CA GLU A 110 25.58 -8.63 0.26
C GLU A 110 24.46 -8.97 1.25
N GLN A 111 23.32 -8.28 1.18
CA GLN A 111 22.18 -8.50 2.08
C GLN A 111 21.19 -9.55 1.53
N LYS A 112 21.17 -9.78 0.21
CA LYS A 112 20.19 -10.67 -0.44
C LYS A 112 20.19 -12.09 0.14
N PRO A 113 21.33 -12.77 0.33
CA PRO A 113 21.33 -14.14 0.87
C PRO A 113 20.71 -14.25 2.27
N ASN A 114 20.93 -13.24 3.13
CA ASN A 114 20.35 -13.23 4.48
C ASN A 114 18.83 -13.03 4.42
N ILE A 115 18.34 -12.19 3.50
CA ILE A 115 16.91 -11.95 3.29
C ILE A 115 16.24 -13.23 2.78
N ASP A 116 16.85 -13.92 1.82
CA ASP A 116 16.33 -15.18 1.27
C ASP A 116 16.21 -16.27 2.34
N GLU A 117 17.26 -16.43 3.19
CA GLU A 117 17.25 -17.37 4.30
C GLU A 117 16.15 -17.04 5.33
N LEU A 118 15.98 -15.76 5.66
CA LEU A 118 14.93 -15.31 6.57
C LEU A 118 13.53 -15.47 5.98
N LYS A 119 13.36 -15.25 4.67
CA LYS A 119 12.09 -15.44 3.96
C LYS A 119 11.63 -16.89 4.07
N GLU A 120 12.53 -17.84 3.86
CA GLU A 120 12.22 -19.27 4.01
C GLU A 120 11.86 -19.63 5.47
N LYS A 121 12.60 -19.09 6.45
CA LYS A 121 12.30 -19.29 7.88
C LYS A 121 10.93 -18.72 8.26
N HIS A 122 10.59 -17.53 7.77
CA HIS A 122 9.30 -16.90 7.99
C HIS A 122 8.18 -17.71 7.37
N ALA A 123 8.31 -18.17 6.12
CA ALA A 123 7.32 -19.02 5.46
C ALA A 123 7.04 -20.31 6.25
N LYS A 124 8.10 -21.01 6.70
CA LYS A 124 7.96 -22.21 7.54
C LYS A 124 7.25 -21.92 8.87
N GLN A 125 7.53 -20.76 9.47
CA GLN A 125 6.89 -20.33 10.70
C GLN A 125 5.41 -20.00 10.49
N ASP A 126 5.08 -19.21 9.47
CA ASP A 126 3.71 -18.81 9.16
C ASP A 126 2.83 -20.04 8.87
N LEU A 127 3.35 -20.99 8.08
CA LEU A 127 2.65 -22.25 7.83
C LEU A 127 2.41 -23.05 9.12
N LYS A 128 3.39 -23.11 10.03
CA LYS A 128 3.20 -23.75 11.33
C LYS A 128 2.14 -23.03 12.16
N GLU A 129 2.15 -21.70 12.21
CA GLU A 129 1.19 -20.91 12.99
C GLU A 129 -0.24 -21.06 12.43
N LEU A 130 -0.41 -20.98 11.11
CA LEU A 130 -1.70 -21.09 10.42
C LEU A 130 -2.33 -22.48 10.49
N PHE A 131 -1.52 -23.54 10.39
CA PHE A 131 -2.01 -24.92 10.24
C PHE A 131 -1.75 -25.82 11.45
N SER A 132 -1.15 -25.31 12.54
CA SER A 132 -0.85 -26.11 13.74
C SER A 132 -2.08 -26.82 14.35
N SER A 133 -3.28 -26.31 14.12
CA SER A 133 -4.55 -26.87 14.62
C SER A 133 -5.33 -27.70 13.60
N VAL A 134 -4.83 -27.86 12.37
CA VAL A 134 -5.58 -28.45 11.25
C VAL A 134 -5.08 -29.88 10.98
N SER A 135 -6.01 -30.83 10.84
CA SER A 135 -5.69 -32.18 10.33
C SER A 135 -5.14 -32.07 8.89
N ASP A 136 -4.14 -32.88 8.54
CA ASP A 136 -3.47 -32.89 7.22
C ASP A 136 -2.59 -31.66 6.89
N TYR A 137 -1.99 -31.03 7.91
CA TYR A 137 -1.06 -29.90 7.76
C TYR A 137 0.08 -30.15 6.75
N LYS A 138 0.58 -31.40 6.62
CA LYS A 138 1.66 -31.74 5.69
C LYS A 138 1.26 -31.58 4.23
N GLU A 139 0.03 -31.97 3.88
CA GLU A 139 -0.48 -31.90 2.51
C GLU A 139 -0.78 -30.44 2.12
N LYS A 140 -1.34 -29.65 3.04
CA LYS A 140 -1.55 -28.21 2.83
C LYS A 140 -0.24 -27.44 2.68
N MET A 141 0.80 -27.82 3.42
CA MET A 141 2.15 -27.25 3.27
C MET A 141 2.72 -27.49 1.88
N GLU A 142 2.61 -28.72 1.36
CA GLU A 142 3.16 -29.07 0.05
C GLU A 142 2.49 -28.31 -1.11
N ILE A 143 1.20 -27.97 -0.98
CA ILE A 143 0.47 -27.18 -1.97
C ILE A 143 0.95 -25.71 -1.97
N LEU A 144 1.12 -25.12 -0.79
CA LEU A 144 1.54 -23.72 -0.63
C LEU A 144 2.96 -23.46 -1.16
N GLU A 145 3.90 -24.36 -0.86
CA GLU A 145 5.29 -24.28 -1.36
C GLU A 145 5.33 -24.27 -2.89
N LYS A 146 4.48 -25.07 -3.56
CA LYS A 146 4.42 -25.14 -5.02
C LYS A 146 3.84 -23.87 -5.66
N THR A 147 2.84 -23.23 -5.05
CA THR A 147 2.24 -21.99 -5.58
C THR A 147 3.18 -20.78 -5.48
N CYS A 148 4.00 -20.68 -4.44
CA CYS A 148 4.93 -19.55 -4.26
C CYS A 148 6.05 -19.50 -5.31
N ASP A 149 6.44 -20.63 -5.90
CA ASP A 149 7.51 -20.70 -6.91
C ASP A 149 7.04 -20.30 -8.33
N GLU A 150 5.73 -20.40 -8.62
CA GLU A 150 5.18 -20.14 -9.96
C GLU A 150 4.87 -18.66 -10.21
N GLU A 151 4.51 -17.89 -9.18
CA GLU A 151 4.08 -16.49 -9.33
C GLU A 151 5.25 -15.50 -9.54
N VAL A 152 6.49 -15.88 -9.21
CA VAL A 152 7.66 -14.97 -9.21
C VAL A 152 8.21 -14.71 -10.62
N LYS A 153 7.80 -15.46 -11.66
CA LYS A 153 8.44 -15.38 -12.99
C LYS A 153 7.91 -14.29 -13.92
N ASN A 154 6.85 -13.55 -13.56
CA ASN A 154 6.16 -12.65 -14.50
C ASN A 154 5.83 -11.25 -13.96
N LEU A 155 6.76 -10.53 -13.34
CA LEU A 155 6.60 -9.09 -13.12
C LEU A 155 7.57 -8.27 -13.99
N ALA A 156 7.00 -7.57 -14.98
CA ALA A 156 7.70 -6.54 -15.74
C ALA A 156 7.97 -5.30 -14.86
N THR A 157 9.18 -4.76 -14.99
CA THR A 157 9.85 -3.88 -14.01
C THR A 157 9.59 -2.38 -14.21
N ASP A 158 8.32 -1.94 -14.25
CA ASP A 158 7.97 -0.50 -14.18
C ASP A 158 6.76 -0.20 -13.27
N GLY A 159 6.35 -1.18 -12.46
CA GLY A 159 5.26 -1.02 -11.50
C GLY A 159 5.72 -0.32 -10.21
N GLY A 160 4.90 0.58 -9.66
CA GLY A 160 5.21 1.26 -8.39
C GLY A 160 4.57 0.66 -7.14
N ALA A 161 3.33 0.18 -7.24
CA ALA A 161 2.60 -0.43 -6.12
C ALA A 161 1.61 -1.49 -6.60
N LEU A 162 1.46 -2.56 -5.81
CA LEU A 162 0.43 -3.59 -6.00
C LEU A 162 -0.82 -3.25 -5.17
N TRP A 163 -2.01 -3.47 -5.74
CA TRP A 163 -3.29 -3.18 -5.10
C TRP A 163 -4.24 -4.37 -5.25
N ASP A 164 -4.65 -4.94 -4.12
CA ASP A 164 -5.75 -5.91 -4.06
C ASP A 164 -7.05 -5.20 -3.67
N ILE A 165 -8.07 -5.29 -4.52
CA ILE A 165 -9.37 -4.62 -4.32
C ILE A 165 -10.47 -5.68 -4.25
N PHE A 166 -11.20 -5.66 -3.15
CA PHE A 166 -12.32 -6.57 -2.90
C PHE A 166 -13.64 -5.83 -2.96
N ARG A 167 -14.63 -6.44 -3.59
CA ARG A 167 -16.00 -5.92 -3.60
C ARG A 167 -16.64 -6.18 -2.24
N ARG A 168 -17.34 -5.17 -1.71
CA ARG A 168 -18.23 -5.35 -0.56
C ARG A 168 -19.53 -6.00 -1.05
N GLU A 169 -19.87 -7.16 -0.47
CA GLU A 169 -21.18 -7.82 -0.65
C GLU A 169 -22.30 -7.06 0.04
#